data_AF-A0A535EB69-F1
#
_entry.id   AF-A0A535EB69-F1
#
_cell.length_a   1.000
_cell.length_b   1.000
_cell.length_c   1.000
_cell.angle_alpha   90.00
_cell.angle_beta   90.00
_cell.angle_gamma   90.00
#
_symmetry.space_group_name_H-M   'P 1'
#
loop_
_entity.id
_entity.type
_entity.pdbx_description
1 polymer ?
#
loop_
_entity_poly.entity_id
_entity_poly.type
_entity_poly.pdbx_seq_one_letter_code
_entity_poly.pdbx_strand_id
1 'polypeptide(L)'
;MKPGGKYRPYPSVGLAGRKWPDRAITTAPVWCSVDLRDGNQALIDPMDVTRKRRLFEVLVRMGFKEIEVGFPSASQPDFDFVRLLIEENLVPDDVTIQVLTQAREELIARTFEAVRGARHVIMHLYNSTSTLQRKVVFGLERHGIVEIAVRGAEKIKQLASAEPETDFTFEYSPESFTGTELDFAQEICEAVLEVWSPTPEHKAILNLPATVEMSTPNIYA
;
A
#
# COMPACT_ATOMS: atom_id res chain seq x y z
N MET A 1 25.22 -5.70 -31.94
CA MET A 1 24.26 -6.76 -31.57
C MET A 1 22.97 -6.08 -31.16
N LYS A 2 21.89 -6.17 -31.95
CA LYS A 2 20.61 -5.56 -31.53
C LYS A 2 20.08 -6.38 -30.33
N PRO A 3 19.79 -5.77 -29.17
CA PRO A 3 19.37 -6.49 -27.96
C PRO A 3 17.96 -7.12 -28.05
N GLY A 4 17.36 -7.19 -29.25
CA GLY A 4 15.94 -7.50 -29.47
C GLY A 4 15.47 -8.87 -28.96
N GLY A 5 16.37 -9.81 -28.68
CA GLY A 5 16.00 -11.10 -28.08
C GLY A 5 15.88 -11.10 -26.55
N LYS A 6 16.32 -10.02 -25.87
CA LYS A 6 16.32 -9.94 -24.39
C LYS A 6 14.99 -9.45 -23.81
N TYR A 7 14.19 -8.75 -24.60
CA TYR A 7 12.95 -8.11 -24.17
C TYR A 7 11.76 -8.73 -24.91
N ARG A 8 10.64 -8.87 -24.19
CA ARG A 8 9.39 -9.40 -24.75
C ARG A 8 8.34 -8.28 -24.72
N PRO A 9 7.47 -8.18 -25.75
CA PRO A 9 6.32 -7.29 -25.68
C PRO A 9 5.42 -7.64 -24.50
N TYR A 10 4.79 -6.62 -23.91
CA TYR A 10 3.78 -6.81 -22.87
C TYR A 10 2.49 -7.40 -23.48
N PRO A 11 1.82 -8.37 -22.82
CA PRO A 11 0.60 -8.98 -23.35
C PRO A 11 -0.56 -8.00 -23.44
N SER A 12 -1.45 -8.20 -24.41
CA SER A 12 -2.72 -7.45 -24.47
C SER A 12 -3.71 -7.97 -23.43
N VAL A 13 -4.46 -7.09 -22.77
CA VAL A 13 -5.48 -7.45 -21.76
C VAL A 13 -6.81 -7.92 -22.36
N GLY A 14 -7.11 -7.59 -23.61
CA GLY A 14 -8.32 -8.07 -24.29
C GLY A 14 -9.66 -7.55 -23.73
N LEU A 15 -9.64 -6.45 -22.95
CA LEU A 15 -10.84 -5.87 -22.33
C LEU A 15 -11.82 -5.33 -23.39
N ALA A 16 -12.91 -6.06 -23.63
CA ALA A 16 -13.98 -5.68 -24.54
C ALA A 16 -14.92 -4.66 -23.92
N GLY A 17 -15.41 -3.70 -24.72
CA GLY A 17 -16.37 -2.70 -24.25
C GLY A 17 -15.82 -1.68 -23.25
N ARG A 18 -14.50 -1.41 -23.28
CA ARG A 18 -13.87 -0.41 -22.41
C ARG A 18 -14.54 0.96 -22.55
N LYS A 19 -14.79 1.62 -21.42
CA LYS A 19 -15.51 2.91 -21.37
C LYS A 19 -14.63 4.09 -20.99
N TRP A 20 -13.43 3.84 -20.46
CA TRP A 20 -12.53 4.89 -20.02
C TRP A 20 -12.08 5.85 -21.15
N PRO A 21 -11.97 5.46 -22.45
CA PRO A 21 -11.60 6.42 -23.50
C PRO A 21 -12.64 7.53 -23.72
N ASP A 22 -13.90 7.28 -23.38
CA ASP A 22 -15.03 8.20 -23.62
C ASP A 22 -15.43 8.98 -22.36
N ARG A 23 -14.65 8.89 -21.27
CA ARG A 23 -14.96 9.55 -19.98
C ARG A 23 -13.96 10.64 -19.67
N ALA A 24 -14.47 11.84 -19.41
CA ALA A 24 -13.68 12.95 -18.87
C ALA A 24 -13.66 12.90 -17.33
N ILE A 25 -12.54 13.24 -16.72
CA ILE A 25 -12.41 13.40 -15.27
C ILE A 25 -13.04 14.75 -14.88
N THR A 26 -14.07 14.72 -14.03
CA THR A 26 -14.82 15.92 -13.60
C THR A 26 -14.78 16.17 -12.10
N THR A 27 -14.15 15.28 -11.33
CA THR A 27 -14.10 15.31 -9.88
C THR A 27 -12.72 14.87 -9.43
N ALA A 28 -12.18 15.50 -8.39
CA ALA A 28 -10.91 15.10 -7.82
C ALA A 28 -11.00 13.68 -7.23
N PRO A 29 -9.97 12.84 -7.38
CA PRO A 29 -9.90 11.59 -6.65
C PRO A 29 -9.63 11.85 -5.16
N VAL A 30 -9.74 10.80 -4.35
CA VAL A 30 -9.09 10.79 -3.03
C VAL A 30 -7.58 10.75 -3.26
N TRP A 31 -6.86 11.65 -2.59
CA TRP A 31 -5.41 11.77 -2.72
C TRP A 31 -4.72 11.23 -1.46
N CYS A 32 -3.83 10.26 -1.66
CA CYS A 32 -2.86 9.84 -0.66
C CYS A 32 -1.46 10.32 -1.06
N SER A 33 -0.78 11.04 -0.17
CA SER A 33 0.63 11.42 -0.37
C SER A 33 1.54 10.38 0.27
N VAL A 34 2.49 9.87 -0.51
CA VAL A 34 3.46 8.85 -0.07
C VAL A 34 4.88 9.41 0.09
N ASP A 35 5.04 10.73 0.04
CA ASP A 35 6.32 11.42 0.00
C ASP A 35 7.20 11.12 1.24
N LEU A 36 6.59 10.90 2.42
CA LEU A 36 7.30 10.66 3.68
C LEU A 36 7.83 9.23 3.84
N ARG A 37 7.38 8.29 2.99
CA ARG A 37 7.84 6.90 2.97
C ARG A 37 8.43 6.54 1.61
N ASP A 38 7.60 6.42 0.57
CA ASP A 38 8.04 5.99 -0.77
C ASP A 38 8.96 7.04 -1.40
N GLY A 39 8.60 8.32 -1.29
CA GLY A 39 9.46 9.43 -1.73
C GLY A 39 10.77 9.50 -0.96
N ASN A 40 10.71 9.36 0.37
CA ASN A 40 11.88 9.36 1.24
C ASN A 40 12.86 8.21 0.94
N GLN A 41 12.35 7.01 0.62
CA GLN A 41 13.16 5.84 0.27
C GLN A 41 13.95 6.03 -1.04
N ALA A 42 13.49 6.91 -1.93
CA ALA A 42 14.16 7.22 -3.20
C ALA A 42 15.27 8.28 -3.09
N LEU A 43 15.44 8.92 -1.93
CA LEU A 43 16.45 9.96 -1.75
C LEU A 43 17.85 9.38 -1.55
N ILE A 44 18.87 10.05 -2.10
CA ILE A 44 20.28 9.76 -1.81
C ILE A 44 20.57 10.00 -0.32
N ASP A 45 20.08 11.12 0.21
CA ASP A 45 20.18 11.51 1.61
C ASP A 45 18.78 11.51 2.25
N PRO A 46 18.37 10.40 2.92
CA PRO A 46 17.07 10.30 3.53
C PRO A 46 16.75 11.46 4.48
N MET A 47 15.47 11.82 4.56
CA MET A 47 14.97 12.82 5.50
C MET A 47 15.18 12.34 6.93
N ASP A 48 15.75 13.21 7.75
CA ASP A 48 15.66 13.11 9.20
C ASP A 48 14.25 13.49 9.68
N VAL A 49 13.99 13.27 10.97
CA VAL A 49 12.71 13.58 11.63
C VAL A 49 12.29 15.04 11.42
N THR A 50 13.23 15.99 11.44
CA THR A 50 12.94 17.42 11.24
C THR A 50 12.45 17.70 9.82
N ARG A 51 13.13 17.16 8.80
CA ARG A 51 12.71 17.27 7.40
C ARG A 51 11.37 16.59 7.15
N LYS A 52 11.15 15.41 7.74
CA LYS A 52 9.86 14.71 7.67
C LYS A 52 8.73 15.53 8.29
N ARG A 53 8.90 16.08 9.49
CA ARG A 53 7.90 16.95 10.13
C ARG A 53 7.55 18.14 9.26
N ARG A 54 8.55 18.84 8.71
CA ARG A 54 8.32 19.99 7.83
C ARG A 54 7.50 19.60 6.59
N LEU A 55 7.79 18.45 5.98
CA LEU A 55 7.04 17.97 4.82
C LEU A 55 5.61 17.55 5.19
N PHE A 56 5.41 16.85 6.31
CA PHE A 56 4.08 16.52 6.84
C PHE A 56 3.21 17.76 7.02
N GLU A 57 3.75 18.81 7.67
CA GLU A 57 3.05 20.09 7.83
C GLU A 57 2.71 20.77 6.49
N VAL A 58 3.56 20.63 5.47
CA VAL A 58 3.26 21.13 4.12
C VAL A 58 2.08 20.36 3.51
N LEU A 59 2.09 19.04 3.56
CA LEU A 59 1.03 18.18 3.00
C LEU A 59 -0.32 18.45 3.66
N VAL A 60 -0.33 18.57 4.99
CA VAL A 60 -1.53 18.96 5.75
C VAL A 60 -2.05 20.32 5.31
N ARG A 61 -1.19 21.34 5.20
CA ARG A 61 -1.59 22.68 4.74
C ARG A 61 -2.10 22.69 3.29
N MET A 62 -1.61 21.81 2.44
CA MET A 62 -2.10 21.65 1.06
C MET A 62 -3.47 20.98 0.99
N GLY A 63 -3.89 20.30 2.06
CA GLY A 63 -5.21 19.67 2.18
C GLY A 63 -5.22 18.16 1.92
N PHE A 64 -4.07 17.48 1.94
CA PHE A 64 -4.05 16.01 1.91
C PHE A 64 -4.75 15.44 3.16
N LYS A 65 -5.52 14.37 2.97
CA LYS A 65 -6.29 13.70 4.03
C LYS A 65 -5.78 12.29 4.31
N GLU A 66 -5.07 11.70 3.38
CA GLU A 66 -4.36 10.43 3.56
C GLU A 66 -2.87 10.71 3.32
N ILE A 67 -2.03 10.34 4.28
CA ILE A 67 -0.58 10.60 4.23
C ILE A 67 0.17 9.37 4.74
N GLU A 68 0.97 8.72 3.90
CA GLU A 68 1.84 7.61 4.29
C GLU A 68 3.08 8.12 5.00
N VAL A 69 3.18 7.84 6.29
CA VAL A 69 4.17 8.44 7.20
C VAL A 69 5.38 7.56 7.47
N GLY A 70 5.36 6.28 7.04
CA GLY A 70 6.53 5.42 7.16
C GLY A 70 6.30 3.93 6.99
N PHE A 71 7.41 3.19 7.04
CA PHE A 71 7.50 1.74 7.15
C PHE A 71 8.12 1.38 8.52
N PRO A 72 7.37 1.57 9.63
CA PRO A 72 7.93 1.62 10.98
C PRO A 72 8.49 0.29 11.49
N SER A 73 8.07 -0.83 10.89
CA SER A 73 8.61 -2.14 11.25
C SER A 73 9.97 -2.42 10.61
N ALA A 74 10.32 -1.73 9.53
CA ALA A 74 11.59 -1.88 8.81
C ALA A 74 12.59 -0.72 9.02
N SER A 75 12.14 0.42 9.57
CA SER A 75 12.96 1.64 9.75
C SER A 75 12.72 2.25 11.13
N GLN A 76 13.77 2.37 11.95
CA GLN A 76 13.68 3.02 13.25
C GLN A 76 13.34 4.52 13.13
N PRO A 77 13.94 5.31 12.21
CA PRO A 77 13.52 6.71 11.99
C PRO A 77 12.04 6.85 11.60
N ASP A 78 11.49 5.88 10.86
CA ASP A 78 10.06 5.89 10.52
C ASP A 78 9.20 5.59 11.75
N PHE A 79 9.61 4.61 12.57
CA PHE A 79 8.97 4.33 13.85
C PHE A 79 8.95 5.57 14.75
N ASP A 80 10.11 6.20 14.95
CA ASP A 80 10.25 7.39 15.80
C ASP A 80 9.42 8.56 15.26
N PHE A 81 9.33 8.71 13.94
CA PHE A 81 8.50 9.75 13.33
C PHE A 81 6.99 9.50 13.55
N VAL A 82 6.52 8.26 13.39
CA VAL A 82 5.13 7.89 13.70
C VAL A 82 4.82 8.16 15.18
N ARG A 83 5.72 7.77 16.09
CA ARG A 83 5.57 8.06 17.53
C ARG A 83 5.50 9.55 17.81
N LEU A 84 6.39 10.34 17.22
CA LEU A 84 6.40 11.79 17.37
C LEU A 84 5.07 12.42 16.91
N LEU A 85 4.53 11.99 15.76
CA LEU A 85 3.25 12.52 15.27
C LEU A 85 2.10 12.27 16.24
N ILE A 86 2.08 11.09 16.88
CA ILE A 86 1.01 10.68 17.81
C ILE A 86 1.21 11.34 19.18
N GLU A 87 2.41 11.27 19.75
CA GLU A 87 2.72 11.73 21.11
C GLU A 87 2.68 13.26 21.23
N GLU A 88 3.07 13.99 20.19
CA GLU A 88 2.93 15.44 20.13
C GLU A 88 1.57 15.91 19.58
N ASN A 89 0.63 14.99 19.31
CA ASN A 89 -0.70 15.27 18.77
C ASN A 89 -0.66 16.17 17.52
N LEU A 90 0.20 15.82 16.56
CA LEU A 90 0.44 16.60 15.34
C LEU A 90 -0.47 16.20 14.18
N VAL A 91 -1.15 15.05 14.27
CA VAL A 91 -2.10 14.58 13.25
C VAL A 91 -3.44 15.33 13.43
N PRO A 92 -3.89 16.14 12.46
CA PRO A 92 -5.20 16.78 12.52
C PRO A 92 -6.35 15.76 12.54
N ASP A 93 -7.50 16.16 13.09
CA ASP A 93 -8.68 15.30 13.23
C ASP A 93 -9.23 14.77 11.88
N ASP A 94 -8.98 15.49 10.79
CA ASP A 94 -9.44 15.13 9.43
C ASP A 94 -8.35 14.48 8.56
N VAL A 95 -7.23 14.06 9.17
CA VAL A 95 -6.12 13.38 8.50
C VAL A 95 -5.98 11.96 9.02
N THR A 96 -5.90 11.01 8.09
CA THR A 96 -5.59 9.61 8.35
C THR A 96 -4.14 9.34 7.99
N ILE A 97 -3.35 8.84 8.95
CA ILE A 97 -1.98 8.43 8.67
C ILE A 97 -1.96 7.01 8.10
N GLN A 98 -1.13 6.77 7.09
CA GLN A 98 -0.92 5.45 6.51
C GLN A 98 0.46 4.91 6.91
N VAL A 99 0.52 3.63 7.25
CA VAL A 99 1.78 2.93 7.52
C VAL A 99 1.88 1.66 6.69
N LEU A 100 3.06 1.44 6.09
CA LEU A 100 3.32 0.25 5.29
C LEU A 100 3.77 -0.91 6.18
N THR A 101 3.36 -2.13 5.85
CA THR A 101 3.91 -3.34 6.45
C THR A 101 3.94 -4.52 5.49
N GLN A 102 4.98 -5.34 5.61
CA GLN A 102 5.05 -6.62 4.91
C GLN A 102 4.16 -7.66 5.60
N ALA A 103 3.73 -8.67 4.85
CA ALA A 103 2.96 -9.81 5.36
C ALA A 103 3.81 -10.80 6.21
N ARG A 104 4.43 -10.31 7.28
CA ARG A 104 5.14 -11.10 8.30
C ARG A 104 4.63 -10.70 9.68
N GLU A 105 4.31 -11.70 10.51
CA GLU A 105 3.62 -11.45 11.79
C GLU A 105 4.38 -10.49 12.71
N GLU A 106 5.70 -10.62 12.81
CA GLU A 106 6.55 -9.78 13.64
C GLU A 106 6.61 -8.34 13.14
N LEU A 107 6.57 -8.14 11.82
CA LEU A 107 6.58 -6.82 11.20
C LEU A 107 5.22 -6.15 11.35
N ILE A 108 4.13 -6.89 11.20
CA ILE A 108 2.78 -6.40 11.44
C ILE A 108 2.65 -5.98 12.91
N ALA A 109 3.06 -6.83 13.85
CA ALA A 109 2.99 -6.52 15.28
C ALA A 109 3.75 -5.22 15.63
N ARG A 110 4.97 -5.06 15.09
CA ARG A 110 5.75 -3.83 15.28
C ARG A 110 5.11 -2.60 14.63
N THR A 111 4.44 -2.76 13.49
CA THR A 111 3.68 -1.65 12.87
C THR A 111 2.52 -1.22 13.78
N PHE A 112 1.80 -2.16 14.41
CA PHE A 112 0.77 -1.83 15.41
C PHE A 112 1.33 -1.12 16.65
N GLU A 113 2.50 -1.54 17.14
CA GLU A 113 3.19 -0.82 18.22
C GLU A 113 3.49 0.63 17.87
N ALA A 114 3.87 0.92 16.62
CA ALA A 114 4.15 2.27 16.17
C ALA A 114 2.90 3.16 16.22
N VAL A 115 1.77 2.66 15.74
CA VAL A 115 0.53 3.45 15.59
C VAL A 115 -0.35 3.50 16.83
N ARG A 116 0.01 2.81 17.92
CA ARG A 116 -0.78 2.79 19.15
C ARG A 116 -1.11 4.19 19.66
N GLY A 117 -2.40 4.46 19.83
CA GLY A 117 -2.93 5.75 20.29
C GLY A 117 -3.24 6.75 19.17
N ALA A 118 -3.02 6.40 17.90
CA ALA A 118 -3.54 7.15 16.77
C ALA A 118 -5.07 7.02 16.68
N ARG A 119 -5.74 8.02 16.12
CA ARG A 119 -7.22 8.02 15.97
C ARG A 119 -7.68 7.34 14.69
N HIS A 120 -7.04 7.69 13.56
CA HIS A 120 -7.37 7.15 12.24
C HIS A 120 -6.09 6.63 11.58
N VAL A 121 -6.09 5.37 11.16
CA VAL A 121 -4.91 4.71 10.58
C VAL A 121 -5.29 3.87 9.36
N ILE A 122 -4.57 4.05 8.25
CA ILE A 122 -4.55 3.08 7.15
C ILE A 122 -3.41 2.09 7.38
N MET A 123 -3.76 0.82 7.60
CA MET A 123 -2.80 -0.29 7.66
C MET A 123 -2.61 -0.85 6.26
N HIS A 124 -1.52 -0.46 5.60
CA HIS A 124 -1.19 -0.91 4.24
C HIS A 124 -0.35 -2.19 4.28
N LEU A 125 -0.99 -3.32 4.00
CA LEU A 125 -0.38 -4.62 3.84
C LEU A 125 0.04 -4.86 2.38
N TYR A 126 1.23 -5.42 2.17
CA TYR A 126 1.63 -5.87 0.85
C TYR A 126 2.48 -7.13 0.85
N ASN A 127 2.44 -7.83 -0.27
CA ASN A 127 3.40 -8.86 -0.66
C ASN A 127 3.50 -8.89 -2.20
N SER A 128 4.66 -9.28 -2.74
CA SER A 128 4.79 -9.35 -4.19
C SER A 128 4.02 -10.53 -4.78
N THR A 129 3.39 -10.28 -5.93
CA THR A 129 2.52 -11.24 -6.61
C THR A 129 2.98 -11.56 -8.03
N SER A 130 3.94 -10.83 -8.59
CA SER A 130 4.34 -10.98 -10.01
C SER A 130 4.88 -12.37 -10.34
N THR A 131 4.63 -12.85 -11.56
CA THR A 131 5.10 -14.17 -12.03
C THR A 131 6.61 -14.35 -11.80
N LEU A 132 7.39 -13.29 -12.05
CA LEU A 132 8.84 -13.32 -11.87
C LEU A 132 9.21 -13.49 -10.39
N GLN A 133 8.68 -12.64 -9.50
CA GLN A 133 9.00 -12.72 -8.07
C GLN A 133 8.54 -14.03 -7.44
N ARG A 134 7.35 -14.54 -7.79
CA ARG A 134 6.88 -15.87 -7.34
C ARG A 134 7.91 -16.97 -7.64
N LYS A 135 8.44 -16.98 -8.87
CA LYS A 135 9.41 -17.97 -9.34
C LYS A 135 10.81 -17.82 -8.73
N VAL A 136 11.33 -16.60 -8.66
CA VAL A 136 12.77 -16.37 -8.39
C VAL A 136 13.08 -15.82 -7.01
N VAL A 137 12.10 -15.21 -6.33
CA VAL A 137 12.26 -14.65 -4.98
C VAL A 137 11.64 -15.58 -3.94
N PHE A 138 10.38 -16.00 -4.15
CA PHE A 138 9.67 -16.82 -3.17
C PHE A 138 9.86 -18.32 -3.38
N GLY A 139 9.96 -18.76 -4.65
CA GLY A 139 9.91 -20.20 -4.96
C GLY A 139 8.55 -20.82 -4.60
N LEU A 140 7.48 -20.03 -4.66
CA LEU A 140 6.12 -20.41 -4.31
C LEU A 140 5.19 -20.31 -5.51
N GLU A 141 4.22 -21.21 -5.57
CA GLU A 141 3.09 -21.14 -6.50
C GLU A 141 2.01 -20.17 -6.00
N ARG A 142 1.01 -19.89 -6.85
CA ARG A 142 -0.12 -18.96 -6.57
C ARG A 142 -0.70 -19.14 -5.16
N HIS A 143 -1.04 -20.37 -4.77
CA HIS A 143 -1.63 -20.67 -3.47
C HIS A 143 -0.76 -20.24 -2.28
N GLY A 144 0.56 -20.52 -2.34
CA GLY A 144 1.47 -20.12 -1.27
C GLY A 144 1.59 -18.60 -1.11
N ILE A 145 1.43 -17.85 -2.20
CA ILE A 145 1.43 -16.38 -2.18
C ILE A 145 0.12 -15.83 -1.62
N VAL A 146 -1.01 -16.48 -1.92
CA VAL A 146 -2.32 -16.16 -1.32
C VAL A 146 -2.28 -16.41 0.18
N GLU A 147 -1.74 -17.55 0.63
CA GLU A 147 -1.60 -17.84 2.07
C GLU A 147 -0.80 -16.77 2.82
N ILE A 148 0.27 -16.23 2.22
CA ILE A 148 1.04 -15.13 2.83
C ILE A 148 0.15 -13.90 3.04
N ALA A 149 -0.60 -13.50 2.01
CA ALA A 149 -1.49 -12.34 2.07
C ALA A 149 -2.61 -12.54 3.10
N VAL A 150 -3.27 -13.71 3.08
CA VAL A 150 -4.36 -14.07 3.98
C VAL A 150 -3.90 -14.09 5.44
N ARG A 151 -2.77 -14.73 5.76
CA ARG A 151 -2.23 -14.74 7.12
C ARG A 151 -1.88 -13.33 7.61
N GLY A 152 -1.33 -12.49 6.73
CA GLY A 152 -1.09 -11.08 7.03
C GLY A 152 -2.38 -10.32 7.33
N ALA A 153 -3.41 -10.53 6.51
CA ALA A 153 -4.73 -9.92 6.67
C ALA A 153 -5.41 -10.36 7.98
N GLU A 154 -5.34 -11.65 8.32
CA GLU A 154 -5.85 -12.22 9.57
C GLU A 154 -5.15 -11.60 10.78
N LYS A 155 -3.82 -11.46 10.70
CA LYS A 155 -3.04 -10.85 11.78
C LYS A 155 -3.39 -9.38 12.01
N ILE A 156 -3.55 -8.62 10.92
CA ILE A 156 -4.00 -7.21 11.00
C ILE A 156 -5.38 -7.13 11.63
N LYS A 157 -6.34 -7.96 11.19
CA LYS A 157 -7.70 -7.98 11.75
C LYS A 157 -7.70 -8.33 13.23
N GLN A 158 -6.89 -9.33 13.63
CA GLN A 158 -6.72 -9.72 15.03
C GLN A 158 -6.22 -8.55 15.88
N LEU A 159 -5.14 -7.89 15.48
CA LEU A 159 -4.54 -6.81 16.25
C LEU A 159 -5.42 -5.55 16.30
N ALA A 160 -6.05 -5.19 15.18
CA ALA A 160 -7.00 -4.07 15.11
C ALA A 160 -8.18 -4.27 16.08
N SER A 161 -8.71 -5.50 16.19
CA SER A 161 -9.80 -5.79 17.13
C SER A 161 -9.44 -5.61 18.61
N ALA A 162 -8.14 -5.59 18.94
CA ALA A 162 -7.63 -5.34 20.29
C ALA A 162 -7.42 -3.85 20.59
N GLU A 163 -7.56 -2.96 19.60
CA GLU A 163 -7.40 -1.50 19.73
C GLU A 163 -8.66 -0.76 19.24
N PRO A 164 -9.83 -0.92 19.91
CA PRO A 164 -11.12 -0.43 19.42
C PRO A 164 -11.27 1.11 19.43
N GLU A 165 -10.35 1.83 20.06
CA GLU A 165 -10.30 3.31 20.09
C GLU A 165 -9.70 3.89 18.80
N THR A 166 -9.01 3.07 18.00
CA THR A 166 -8.43 3.46 16.72
C THR A 166 -9.36 3.03 15.59
N ASP A 167 -9.71 3.98 14.72
CA ASP A 167 -10.44 3.71 13.48
C ASP A 167 -9.47 3.25 12.39
N PHE A 168 -9.45 1.95 12.14
CA PHE A 168 -8.57 1.34 11.14
C PHE A 168 -9.26 1.19 9.79
N THR A 169 -8.63 1.73 8.75
CA THR A 169 -8.87 1.36 7.36
C THR A 169 -7.78 0.39 6.91
N PHE A 170 -8.13 -0.63 6.13
CA PHE A 170 -7.15 -1.60 5.63
C PHE A 170 -6.90 -1.38 4.13
N GLU A 171 -5.62 -1.36 3.76
CA GLU A 171 -5.17 -1.30 2.37
C GLU A 171 -4.38 -2.55 2.03
N TYR A 172 -4.66 -3.15 0.87
CA TYR A 172 -3.88 -4.25 0.33
C TYR A 172 -3.33 -3.92 -1.05
N SER A 173 -2.03 -4.20 -1.23
CA SER A 173 -1.38 -4.15 -2.55
C SER A 173 -0.86 -5.53 -2.97
N PRO A 174 -1.36 -6.10 -4.09
CA PRO A 174 -0.63 -7.14 -4.80
C PRO A 174 0.60 -6.51 -5.48
N GLU A 175 1.72 -6.43 -4.76
CA GLU A 175 2.92 -5.71 -5.23
C GLU A 175 3.46 -6.32 -6.53
N SER A 176 4.02 -5.46 -7.39
CA SER A 176 4.36 -5.76 -8.77
C SER A 176 3.13 -6.18 -9.60
N PHE A 177 1.97 -5.56 -9.36
CA PHE A 177 0.69 -5.86 -10.01
C PHE A 177 0.79 -5.89 -11.55
N THR A 178 1.52 -4.95 -12.15
CA THR A 178 1.73 -4.94 -13.62
C THR A 178 2.51 -6.15 -14.14
N GLY A 179 3.21 -6.88 -13.29
CA GLY A 179 3.84 -8.18 -13.60
C GLY A 179 3.03 -9.40 -13.17
N THR A 180 1.79 -9.20 -12.73
CA THR A 180 0.89 -10.22 -12.20
C THR A 180 -0.25 -10.48 -13.17
N GLU A 181 -0.64 -11.76 -13.31
CA GLU A 181 -1.79 -12.13 -14.12
C GLU A 181 -3.09 -11.60 -13.48
N LEU A 182 -3.99 -11.00 -14.27
CA LEU A 182 -5.17 -10.32 -13.74
C LEU A 182 -6.13 -11.26 -12.99
N ASP A 183 -6.25 -12.52 -13.45
CA ASP A 183 -7.04 -13.55 -12.77
C ASP A 183 -6.48 -13.83 -11.38
N PHE A 184 -5.16 -13.88 -11.25
CA PHE A 184 -4.49 -14.10 -9.98
C PHE A 184 -4.52 -12.87 -9.07
N ALA A 185 -4.36 -11.68 -9.63
CA ALA A 185 -4.49 -10.44 -8.87
C ALA A 185 -5.91 -10.29 -8.28
N GLN A 186 -6.94 -10.66 -9.04
CA GLN A 186 -8.32 -10.71 -8.55
C GLN A 186 -8.45 -11.75 -7.43
N GLU A 187 -7.99 -12.99 -7.64
CA GLU A 187 -8.05 -14.10 -6.67
C GLU A 187 -7.47 -13.69 -5.30
N ILE A 188 -6.26 -13.11 -5.28
CA ILE A 188 -5.59 -12.75 -4.03
C ILE A 188 -6.24 -11.55 -3.35
N CYS A 189 -6.71 -10.56 -4.12
CA CYS A 189 -7.47 -9.44 -3.57
C CYS A 189 -8.78 -9.92 -2.94
N GLU A 190 -9.53 -10.79 -3.61
CA GLU A 190 -10.78 -11.36 -3.08
C GLU A 190 -10.53 -12.14 -1.79
N ALA A 191 -9.47 -12.96 -1.72
CA ALA A 191 -9.11 -13.70 -0.52
C ALA A 191 -8.78 -12.78 0.68
N VAL A 192 -8.06 -11.67 0.44
CA VAL A 192 -7.77 -10.68 1.49
C VAL A 192 -9.05 -9.97 1.94
N LEU A 193 -9.92 -9.58 0.99
CA LEU A 193 -11.19 -8.93 1.31
C LEU A 193 -12.17 -9.86 2.04
N GLU A 194 -12.13 -11.17 1.80
CA GLU A 194 -12.93 -12.14 2.54
C GLU A 194 -12.57 -12.11 4.04
N VAL A 195 -11.26 -12.07 4.35
CA VAL A 195 -10.77 -11.95 5.73
C VAL A 195 -11.23 -10.64 6.35
N TRP A 196 -11.05 -9.50 5.67
CA TRP A 196 -11.37 -8.18 6.24
C TRP A 196 -12.87 -7.87 6.27
N SER A 197 -13.64 -8.46 5.36
CA SER A 197 -15.09 -8.31 5.24
C SER A 197 -15.55 -6.83 5.21
N PRO A 198 -15.03 -5.99 4.29
CA PRO A 198 -15.40 -4.57 4.24
C PRO A 198 -16.86 -4.36 3.87
N THR A 199 -17.39 -3.21 4.26
CA THR A 199 -18.78 -2.77 4.01
C THR A 199 -18.79 -1.44 3.25
N PRO A 200 -19.95 -1.00 2.70
CA PRO A 200 -20.05 0.33 2.11
C PRO A 200 -19.70 1.48 3.08
N GLU A 201 -19.93 1.28 4.38
CA GLU A 201 -19.62 2.20 5.46
C GLU A 201 -18.16 2.11 5.93
N HIS A 202 -17.58 0.90 5.93
CA HIS A 202 -16.18 0.65 6.29
C HIS A 202 -15.48 -0.07 5.14
N LYS A 203 -14.95 0.72 4.21
CA LYS A 203 -14.31 0.22 2.98
C LYS A 203 -12.88 -0.25 3.26
N ALA A 204 -12.42 -1.19 2.46
CA ALA A 204 -11.00 -1.49 2.30
C ALA A 204 -10.49 -0.85 1.00
N ILE A 205 -9.19 -0.59 0.95
CA ILE A 205 -8.49 -0.06 -0.22
C ILE A 205 -7.76 -1.21 -0.92
N LEU A 206 -7.98 -1.37 -2.22
CA LEU A 206 -7.12 -2.17 -3.08
C LEU A 206 -6.26 -1.23 -3.91
N ASN A 207 -4.97 -1.17 -3.59
CA ASN A 207 -4.01 -0.38 -4.35
C ASN A 207 -3.33 -1.28 -5.39
N LEU A 208 -3.31 -0.87 -6.66
CA LEU A 208 -2.82 -1.68 -7.78
C LEU A 208 -1.55 -1.06 -8.37
N PRO A 209 -0.36 -1.28 -7.76
CA PRO A 209 0.82 -0.51 -8.10
C PRO A 209 1.41 -0.92 -9.46
N ALA A 210 1.71 0.08 -10.29
CA ALA A 210 2.65 -0.08 -11.40
C ALA A 210 4.10 -0.04 -10.89
N THR A 211 4.48 -0.99 -10.01
CA THR A 211 5.82 -1.07 -9.38
C THR A 211 6.94 -0.95 -10.40
N VAL A 212 6.73 -1.54 -11.57
CA VAL A 212 7.43 -1.16 -12.80
C VAL A 212 6.35 -0.79 -13.82
N GLU A 213 6.52 0.34 -14.50
CA GLU A 213 5.70 0.66 -15.67
C GLU A 213 6.11 -0.26 -16.83
N MET A 214 5.31 -1.31 -17.09
CA MET A 214 5.67 -2.37 -18.03
C MET A 214 5.06 -2.20 -19.44
N SER A 215 4.13 -1.25 -19.60
CA SER A 215 3.39 -1.05 -20.85
C SER A 215 2.85 0.37 -20.95
N THR A 216 2.18 0.70 -22.04
CA THR A 216 1.54 2.01 -22.23
C THR A 216 0.35 2.18 -21.28
N PRO A 217 -0.01 3.42 -20.89
CA PRO A 217 -1.03 3.68 -19.87
C PRO A 217 -2.43 3.16 -20.23
N ASN A 218 -2.75 3.04 -21.51
CA ASN A 218 -4.03 2.48 -21.98
C ASN A 218 -4.18 0.97 -21.74
N ILE A 219 -3.10 0.26 -21.39
CA ILE A 219 -3.14 -1.16 -21.02
C ILE A 219 -3.37 -1.30 -19.51
N TYR A 220 -2.87 -0.35 -18.73
CA TYR A 220 -3.13 -0.28 -17.29
C TYR A 220 -4.57 0.16 -16.98
N ALA A 221 -5.13 1.09 -17.76
CA ALA A 221 -6.50 1.59 -17.65
C ALA A 221 -7.58 0.61 -18.15
#